data_AF-Q963D8-F1
#
_entry.id   AF-Q963D8-F1
#
_cell.length_a   1.000
_cell.length_b   1.000
_cell.length_c   1.000
_cell.angle_alpha   90.00
_cell.angle_beta   90.00
_cell.angle_gamma   90.00
#
_symmetry.space_group_name_H-M   'P 1'
#
loop_
_entity.id
_entity.type
_entity.pdbx_description
1 polymer ?
#
loop_
_entity_poly.entity_id
_entity_poly.type
_entity_poly.pdbx_seq_one_letter_code
_entity_poly.pdbx_strand_id
1 'polypeptide(L)'
;EFNQSPRNTYQCQMAKQTMGTPLYNYQFRNDNKLYRLTMPQKPLVSSKCRQVRRNGFEKYPSGTNAVVAVISYTGYDMEDAMIVNKSAYERGFGHGIVYKTNIRDLNATKKENFSWIQSEAAKKEATEKGLDTDGLPFVGQNGISQQPELYLLNIVTEPNESKNKASESNNKVTESYKTFSYKDMEKSTYDDIKIIGTDTRQFKVNFKYRFQRNPIIGDKFSSRHGQKGVLSVLWPQEDMPFTEEGLTPDVIINPHAIP
;
A
#
# COMPACT_ATOMS: atom_id res chain seq x y z
N GLU A 1 27.47 7.54 20.98
CA GLU A 1 28.72 7.37 21.73
C GLU A 1 29.60 6.31 21.09
N PHE A 2 29.09 5.10 20.83
CA PHE A 2 29.89 4.03 20.18
C PHE A 2 29.90 4.03 18.64
N ASN A 3 29.02 4.81 18.01
CA ASN A 3 29.00 4.98 16.56
C ASN A 3 29.74 6.27 16.15
N GLN A 4 30.45 6.23 15.02
CA GLN A 4 30.99 7.43 14.38
C GLN A 4 29.87 8.45 14.09
N SER A 5 30.15 9.74 14.29
CA SER A 5 29.15 10.81 14.14
C SER A 5 28.36 10.76 12.81
N PRO A 6 28.98 10.57 11.63
CA PRO A 6 28.24 10.54 10.35
C PRO A 6 27.23 9.39 10.27
N ARG A 7 27.53 8.23 10.85
CA ARG A 7 26.62 7.06 10.87
C ARG A 7 25.34 7.34 11.64
N ASN A 8 25.43 8.11 12.73
CA ASN A 8 24.24 8.55 13.46
C ASN A 8 23.38 9.49 12.62
N THR A 9 23.99 10.40 11.84
CA THR A 9 23.28 11.30 10.94
C THR A 9 22.54 10.53 9.84
N TYR A 10 23.18 9.52 9.24
CA TYR A 10 22.54 8.65 8.25
C TYR A 10 21.35 7.90 8.86
N GLN A 11 21.50 7.36 10.07
CA GLN A 11 20.41 6.69 10.74
C GLN A 11 19.20 7.60 10.96
N CYS A 12 19.42 8.84 11.38
CA CYS A 12 18.35 9.80 11.61
C CYS A 12 17.55 10.10 10.34
N GLN A 13 18.17 10.01 9.15
CA GLN A 13 17.46 10.13 7.88
C GLN A 13 16.75 8.84 7.48
N MET A 14 17.43 7.69 7.60
CA MET A 14 16.88 6.37 7.25
C MET A 14 15.67 6.00 8.11
N ALA A 15 15.71 6.33 9.41
CA ALA A 15 14.61 6.06 10.33
C ALA A 15 13.30 6.79 9.97
N LYS A 16 13.35 7.85 9.15
CA LYS A 16 12.14 8.54 8.66
C LYS A 16 11.51 7.87 7.44
N GLN A 17 12.25 6.97 6.79
CA GLN A 17 11.82 6.28 5.57
C GLN A 17 11.33 4.85 5.84
N THR A 18 11.57 4.33 7.05
CA THR A 18 11.21 2.95 7.40
C THR A 18 9.70 2.73 7.40
N MET A 19 9.31 1.51 7.05
CA MET A 19 7.93 1.03 7.23
C MET A 19 7.73 0.59 8.68
N GLY A 20 6.50 0.70 9.19
CA GLY A 20 6.21 0.35 10.58
C GLY A 20 4.73 0.23 10.86
N THR A 21 4.32 0.45 12.11
CA THR A 21 2.92 0.72 12.44
C THR A 21 2.74 2.22 12.59
N PRO A 22 2.28 2.95 11.56
CA PRO A 22 2.23 4.41 11.62
C PRO A 22 1.14 4.93 12.57
N LEU A 23 -0.01 4.25 12.65
CA LEU A 23 -1.17 4.68 13.42
C LEU A 23 -2.14 3.50 13.66
N TYR A 24 -2.98 3.58 14.70
CA TYR A 24 -3.94 2.52 15.04
C TYR A 24 -5.24 2.57 14.24
N ASN A 25 -5.73 3.77 13.92
CA ASN A 25 -7.00 3.97 13.22
C ASN A 25 -6.88 3.89 11.68
N TYR A 26 -5.93 3.10 11.18
CA TYR A 26 -5.64 2.98 9.73
C TYR A 26 -6.77 2.29 8.96
N GLN A 27 -7.62 1.54 9.67
CA GLN A 27 -8.80 0.90 9.08
C GLN A 27 -9.81 1.97 8.64
N PHE A 28 -10.08 2.95 9.51
CA PHE A 28 -11.11 3.96 9.28
C PHE A 28 -10.64 5.17 8.45
N ARG A 29 -9.33 5.38 8.38
CA ARG A 29 -8.71 6.54 7.72
C ARG A 29 -8.37 6.25 6.26
N ASN A 30 -8.54 7.27 5.41
CA ASN A 30 -8.29 7.20 3.97
C ASN A 30 -7.14 8.14 3.59
N ASP A 31 -5.90 7.69 3.79
CA ASP A 31 -4.69 8.41 3.38
C ASP A 31 -4.32 8.11 1.92
N ASN A 32 -3.72 9.07 1.22
CA ASN A 32 -3.27 8.88 -0.16
C ASN A 32 -2.38 7.65 -0.32
N LYS A 33 -1.36 7.51 0.55
CA LYS A 33 -0.49 6.33 0.66
C LYS A 33 -0.10 6.11 2.11
N LEU A 34 -0.20 4.88 2.59
CA LEU A 34 0.20 4.46 3.93
C LEU A 34 0.98 3.15 3.85
N TYR A 35 2.18 3.13 4.45
CA TYR A 35 3.05 1.97 4.47
C TYR A 35 2.98 1.31 5.85
N ARG A 36 2.77 0.00 5.88
CA ARG A 36 2.64 -0.76 7.11
C ARG A 36 3.43 -2.07 7.06
N LEU A 37 4.08 -2.44 8.15
CA LEU A 37 4.60 -3.80 8.33
C LEU A 37 3.51 -4.73 8.88
N THR A 38 3.47 -5.96 8.39
CA THR A 38 2.50 -6.98 8.81
C THR A 38 2.80 -7.45 10.23
N MET A 39 4.07 -7.80 10.49
CA MET A 39 4.54 -8.34 11.78
C MET A 39 5.69 -7.49 12.34
N PRO A 40 5.42 -6.24 12.78
CA PRO A 40 6.46 -5.41 13.38
C PRO A 40 6.74 -5.85 14.81
N GLN A 41 7.99 -5.75 15.23
CA GLN A 41 8.42 -6.16 16.57
C GLN A 41 9.00 -4.99 17.34
N LYS A 42 8.76 -4.96 18.66
CA LYS A 42 9.45 -4.04 19.55
C LYS A 42 10.95 -4.36 19.53
N PRO A 43 11.83 -3.35 19.39
CA PRO A 43 13.27 -3.59 19.45
C PRO A 43 13.67 -4.15 20.82
N LEU A 44 14.50 -5.20 20.83
CA LEU A 44 15.00 -5.80 22.07
C LEU A 44 15.82 -4.80 22.90
N VAL A 45 16.67 -4.03 22.23
CA VAL A 45 17.47 -2.97 22.86
C VAL A 45 16.87 -1.61 22.52
N SER A 46 16.37 -0.91 23.55
CA SER A 46 15.82 0.44 23.41
C SER A 46 16.55 1.42 24.35
N SER A 47 16.70 2.66 23.89
CA SER A 47 17.23 3.73 24.74
C SER A 47 16.18 4.12 25.77
N LYS A 48 16.60 4.23 27.04
CA LYS A 48 15.74 4.69 28.15
C LYS A 48 15.46 6.19 28.12
N CYS A 49 15.94 6.92 27.10
CA CYS A 49 15.80 8.37 27.07
C CYS A 49 14.32 8.79 27.12
N ARG A 50 14.05 9.87 27.86
CA ARG A 50 12.69 10.37 28.12
C ARG A 50 11.90 10.60 26.84
N GLN A 51 12.56 11.04 25.77
CA GLN A 51 11.95 11.31 24.46
C GLN A 51 11.45 10.03 23.78
N VAL A 52 12.22 8.93 23.80
CA VAL A 52 11.79 7.65 23.21
C VAL A 52 10.60 7.08 23.97
N ARG A 53 10.60 7.15 25.31
CA ARG A 53 9.46 6.71 26.13
C ARG A 53 8.23 7.61 25.96
N ARG A 54 8.42 8.93 25.93
CA ARG A 54 7.32 9.91 25.75
C ARG A 54 6.68 9.80 24.37
N ASN A 55 7.48 9.59 23.33
CA ASN A 55 7.00 9.48 21.95
C ASN A 55 6.42 8.09 21.66
N GLY A 56 6.60 7.11 22.56
CA GLY A 56 5.96 5.81 22.44
C GLY A 56 6.47 4.97 21.26
N PHE A 57 7.74 5.08 20.88
CA PHE A 57 8.32 4.26 19.79
C PHE A 57 8.20 2.75 20.03
N GLU A 58 8.05 2.32 21.28
CA GLU A 58 7.78 0.92 21.61
C GLU A 58 6.38 0.46 21.22
N LYS A 59 5.41 1.40 21.19
CA LYS A 59 4.02 1.16 20.81
C LYS A 59 3.82 1.20 19.28
N TYR A 60 4.70 1.89 18.57
CA TYR A 60 4.73 2.02 17.12
C TYR A 60 6.02 1.44 16.53
N PRO A 61 6.20 0.10 16.60
CA PRO A 61 7.40 -0.54 16.09
C PRO A 61 7.55 -0.34 14.57
N SER A 62 8.78 -0.11 14.15
CA SER A 62 9.12 0.31 12.78
C SER A 62 10.18 -0.58 12.12
N GLY A 63 10.14 -1.88 12.45
CA GLY A 63 11.06 -2.91 11.99
C GLY A 63 10.78 -4.26 12.64
N THR A 64 11.67 -5.22 12.41
CA THR A 64 11.66 -6.55 13.02
C THR A 64 13.00 -6.79 13.73
N ASN A 65 13.04 -7.68 14.72
CA ASN A 65 14.31 -8.17 15.23
C ASN A 65 14.75 -9.32 14.33
N ALA A 66 15.99 -9.26 13.85
CA ALA A 66 16.59 -10.26 12.99
C ALA A 66 17.80 -10.87 13.71
N VAL A 67 17.99 -12.18 13.55
CA VAL A 67 19.25 -12.84 13.86
C VAL A 67 20.22 -12.56 12.72
N VAL A 68 21.31 -11.84 13.02
CA VAL A 68 22.28 -11.41 12.00
C VAL A 68 23.59 -12.18 12.18
N ALA A 69 24.07 -12.80 11.11
CA ALA A 69 25.42 -13.34 11.05
C ALA A 69 26.35 -12.39 10.27
N VAL A 70 27.55 -12.20 10.80
CA VAL A 70 28.60 -11.37 10.18
C VAL A 70 29.70 -12.29 9.68
N ILE A 71 29.59 -12.73 8.43
CA ILE A 71 30.51 -13.66 7.78
C ILE A 71 30.59 -13.32 6.29
N SER A 72 31.71 -13.64 5.64
CA SER A 72 31.79 -13.57 4.18
C SER A 72 31.25 -14.88 3.59
N TYR A 73 30.14 -14.80 2.86
CA TYR A 73 29.42 -15.99 2.38
C TYR A 73 28.99 -15.86 0.91
N THR A 74 29.36 -16.86 0.10
CA THR A 74 28.96 -17.08 -1.31
C THR A 74 29.14 -15.91 -2.30
N GLY A 75 29.69 -14.77 -1.87
CA GLY A 75 29.97 -13.60 -2.71
C GLY A 75 28.74 -12.75 -3.05
N TYR A 76 27.53 -13.20 -2.68
CA TYR A 76 26.29 -12.42 -2.84
C TYR A 76 26.10 -11.37 -1.76
N ASP A 77 26.98 -11.34 -0.76
CA ASP A 77 27.06 -10.37 0.32
C ASP A 77 28.12 -9.29 0.08
N MET A 78 28.76 -9.23 -1.09
CA MET A 78 29.79 -8.21 -1.37
C MET A 78 29.22 -6.78 -1.31
N GLU A 79 30.07 -5.84 -0.90
CA GLU A 79 29.73 -4.43 -0.71
C GLU A 79 28.62 -4.20 0.34
N ASP A 80 27.54 -3.51 -0.03
CA ASP A 80 26.36 -3.23 0.80
C ASP A 80 25.23 -4.25 0.52
N ALA A 81 25.54 -5.42 -0.05
CA ALA A 81 24.55 -6.46 -0.27
C ALA A 81 24.25 -7.24 1.02
N MET A 82 23.03 -7.72 1.16
CA MET A 82 22.64 -8.64 2.24
C MET A 82 21.89 -9.84 1.71
N ILE A 83 22.18 -10.98 2.32
CA ILE A 83 21.49 -12.24 2.07
C ILE A 83 20.40 -12.38 3.13
N VAL A 84 19.18 -12.70 2.70
CA VAL A 84 18.06 -12.97 3.62
C VAL A 84 17.67 -14.44 3.51
N ASN A 85 17.39 -15.06 4.66
CA ASN A 85 16.93 -16.44 4.72
C ASN A 85 15.54 -16.56 4.06
N LYS A 86 15.44 -17.41 3.03
CA LYS A 86 14.22 -17.63 2.26
C LYS A 86 13.09 -18.14 3.15
N SER A 87 13.37 -19.02 4.10
CA SER A 87 12.36 -19.57 5.02
C SER A 87 11.85 -18.50 6.00
N ALA A 88 12.73 -17.62 6.49
CA ALA A 88 12.31 -16.48 7.32
C ALA A 88 11.43 -15.52 6.52
N TYR A 89 11.82 -15.22 5.28
CA TYR A 89 11.01 -14.44 4.34
C TYR A 89 9.62 -15.05 4.12
N GLU A 90 9.54 -16.34 3.77
CA GLU A 90 8.26 -17.04 3.55
C GLU A 90 7.35 -17.05 4.79
N ARG A 91 7.94 -17.01 5.99
CA ARG A 91 7.23 -16.90 7.28
C ARG A 91 6.83 -15.48 7.65
N GLY A 92 7.13 -14.48 6.83
CA GLY A 92 6.66 -13.10 6.99
C GLY A 92 7.73 -12.08 7.37
N PHE A 93 9.02 -12.42 7.28
CA PHE A 93 10.10 -11.47 7.56
C PHE A 93 10.05 -10.28 6.59
N GLY A 94 9.89 -9.08 7.13
CA GLY A 94 9.85 -7.84 6.35
C GLY A 94 8.59 -7.63 5.50
N HIS A 95 7.55 -8.48 5.63
CA HIS A 95 6.33 -8.35 4.83
C HIS A 95 5.60 -7.02 5.09
N GLY A 96 5.47 -6.24 4.03
CA GLY A 96 4.82 -4.94 4.02
C GLY A 96 3.45 -4.97 3.33
N ILE A 97 2.61 -4.02 3.74
CA ILE A 97 1.34 -3.70 3.11
C ILE A 97 1.35 -2.21 2.81
N VAL A 98 0.96 -1.85 1.59
CA VAL A 98 0.76 -0.45 1.20
C VAL A 98 -0.73 -0.23 0.98
N TYR A 99 -1.30 0.70 1.72
CA TYR A 99 -2.64 1.18 1.47
C TYR A 99 -2.57 2.40 0.56
N LYS A 100 -3.36 2.40 -0.50
CA LYS A 100 -3.50 3.55 -1.40
C LYS A 100 -4.98 3.90 -1.51
N THR A 101 -5.27 5.19 -1.52
CA THR A 101 -6.63 5.69 -1.63
C THR A 101 -6.78 6.39 -2.97
N ASN A 102 -7.81 6.07 -3.73
CA ASN A 102 -8.20 6.78 -4.95
C ASN A 102 -9.60 7.33 -4.78
N ILE A 103 -9.70 8.64 -4.92
CA ILE A 103 -10.96 9.37 -4.80
C ILE A 103 -11.42 9.69 -6.22
N ARG A 104 -12.60 9.19 -6.59
CA ARG A 104 -13.29 9.57 -7.81
C ARG A 104 -14.37 10.59 -7.49
N ASP A 105 -14.19 11.79 -8.03
CA ASP A 105 -15.20 12.83 -8.00
C ASP A 105 -16.12 12.66 -9.21
N LEU A 106 -17.40 12.37 -8.97
CA LEU A 106 -18.38 12.15 -10.02
C LEU A 106 -18.92 13.47 -10.57
N ASN A 107 -18.81 14.58 -9.83
CA ASN A 107 -19.35 15.88 -10.27
C ASN A 107 -18.28 16.82 -10.85
N ALA A 108 -17.11 16.28 -11.23
CA ALA A 108 -16.02 17.09 -11.78
C ALA A 108 -16.40 17.80 -13.09
N THR A 109 -17.32 17.23 -13.88
CA THR A 109 -17.77 17.79 -15.15
C THR A 109 -19.21 18.27 -15.03
N LYS A 110 -19.47 19.58 -15.19
CA LYS A 110 -20.84 20.16 -15.09
C LYS A 110 -21.88 19.55 -16.08
N LYS A 111 -21.43 18.83 -17.09
CA LYS A 111 -22.28 18.22 -18.14
C LYS A 111 -22.73 16.79 -17.82
N GLU A 112 -22.00 16.08 -16.95
CA GLU A 112 -22.28 14.69 -16.61
C GLU A 112 -22.90 14.66 -15.20
N ASN A 113 -24.09 14.08 -15.08
CA ASN A 113 -24.74 13.86 -13.79
C ASN A 113 -24.86 12.35 -13.55
N PHE A 114 -24.08 11.84 -12.60
CA PHE A 114 -24.06 10.41 -12.31
C PHE A 114 -25.12 10.02 -11.29
N SER A 115 -25.76 8.88 -11.52
CA SER A 115 -26.71 8.25 -10.60
C SER A 115 -26.45 6.75 -10.48
N TRP A 116 -26.89 6.18 -9.36
CA TRP A 116 -26.78 4.75 -9.11
C TRP A 116 -27.68 3.94 -10.03
N ILE A 117 -27.31 2.70 -10.30
CA ILE A 117 -28.03 1.81 -11.21
C ILE A 117 -29.37 1.42 -10.59
N GLN A 118 -30.46 1.67 -11.32
CA GLN A 118 -31.81 1.24 -10.91
C GLN A 118 -32.37 0.13 -11.80
N SER A 119 -32.01 0.11 -13.09
CA SER A 119 -32.53 -0.84 -14.07
C SER A 119 -31.97 -2.26 -13.87
N GLU A 120 -32.85 -3.26 -13.98
CA GLU A 120 -32.51 -4.67 -13.81
C GLU A 120 -31.61 -5.21 -14.94
N ALA A 121 -31.71 -4.65 -16.15
CA ALA A 121 -30.81 -4.98 -17.26
C ALA A 121 -29.36 -4.51 -16.98
N ALA A 122 -29.22 -3.30 -16.43
CA ALA A 122 -27.92 -2.74 -16.08
C ALA A 122 -27.29 -3.44 -14.86
N LYS A 123 -28.12 -3.96 -13.94
CA LYS A 123 -27.64 -4.83 -12.86
C LYS A 123 -27.02 -6.12 -13.40
N LYS A 124 -27.63 -6.75 -14.41
CA LYS A 124 -27.06 -7.92 -15.08
C LYS A 124 -25.73 -7.60 -15.77
N GLU A 125 -25.66 -6.47 -16.48
CA GLU A 125 -24.42 -6.02 -17.12
C GLU A 125 -23.29 -5.72 -16.10
N ALA A 126 -23.65 -5.16 -14.93
CA ALA A 126 -22.70 -4.95 -13.84
C ALA A 126 -22.13 -6.28 -13.32
N THR A 127 -22.98 -7.28 -13.13
CA THR A 127 -22.59 -8.62 -12.68
C THR A 127 -21.72 -9.34 -13.71
N GLU A 128 -22.02 -9.22 -15.01
CA GLU A 128 -21.18 -9.75 -16.09
C GLU A 128 -19.78 -9.14 -16.11
N LYS A 129 -19.66 -7.88 -15.70
CA LYS A 129 -18.40 -7.15 -15.53
C LYS A 129 -17.66 -7.50 -14.23
N GLY A 130 -18.27 -8.30 -13.35
CA GLY A 130 -17.70 -8.67 -12.06
C GLY A 130 -17.84 -7.60 -10.98
N LEU A 131 -18.82 -6.69 -11.14
CA LEU A 131 -19.24 -5.72 -10.12
C LEU A 131 -20.51 -6.22 -9.42
N ASP A 132 -20.81 -5.65 -8.26
CA ASP A 132 -22.06 -5.89 -7.54
C ASP A 132 -23.23 -5.16 -8.25
N THR A 133 -24.45 -5.47 -7.83
CA THR A 133 -25.71 -4.96 -8.37
C THR A 133 -25.87 -3.44 -8.24
N ASP A 134 -25.08 -2.78 -7.40
CA ASP A 134 -25.01 -1.32 -7.26
C ASP A 134 -23.98 -0.67 -8.20
N GLY A 135 -23.17 -1.47 -8.90
CA GLY A 135 -22.11 -1.00 -9.78
C GLY A 135 -20.77 -0.75 -9.08
N LEU A 136 -20.62 -1.18 -7.82
CA LEU A 136 -19.37 -1.15 -7.05
C LEU A 136 -18.71 -2.53 -6.97
N PRO A 137 -17.39 -2.61 -6.76
CA PRO A 137 -16.71 -3.88 -6.52
C PRO A 137 -16.94 -4.33 -5.08
N PHE A 138 -16.77 -5.63 -4.81
CA PHE A 138 -16.87 -6.15 -3.44
C PHE A 138 -15.58 -5.90 -2.66
N VAL A 139 -15.71 -5.61 -1.36
CA VAL A 139 -14.55 -5.56 -0.46
C VAL A 139 -13.90 -6.95 -0.41
N GLY A 140 -12.60 -7.01 -0.66
CA GLY A 140 -11.86 -8.26 -0.82
C GLY A 140 -11.67 -8.70 -2.28
N GLN A 141 -12.32 -8.05 -3.25
CA GLN A 141 -12.07 -8.32 -4.67
C GLN A 141 -10.64 -7.93 -5.04
N ASN A 142 -10.05 -8.69 -5.97
CA ASN A 142 -8.79 -8.29 -6.56
C ASN A 142 -9.03 -7.23 -7.62
N GLY A 143 -8.44 -6.05 -7.45
CA GLY A 143 -8.32 -5.04 -8.49
C GLY A 143 -7.21 -5.43 -9.46
N ILE A 144 -7.57 -5.71 -10.71
CA ILE A 144 -6.63 -5.99 -11.81
C ILE A 144 -6.65 -4.78 -12.75
N SER A 145 -5.49 -4.47 -13.35
CA SER A 145 -5.39 -3.39 -14.34
C SER A 145 -6.44 -3.55 -15.44
N GLN A 146 -7.02 -2.42 -15.85
CA GLN A 146 -8.05 -2.32 -16.90
C GLN A 146 -9.40 -2.96 -16.58
N GLN A 147 -9.58 -3.58 -15.42
CA GLN A 147 -10.89 -4.08 -15.01
C GLN A 147 -11.85 -2.92 -14.66
N PRO A 148 -13.16 -3.12 -14.87
CA PRO A 148 -14.17 -2.18 -14.44
C PRO A 148 -14.16 -2.06 -12.91
N GLU A 149 -13.99 -0.84 -12.43
CA GLU A 149 -13.96 -0.47 -11.01
C GLU A 149 -15.26 0.20 -10.56
N LEU A 150 -15.95 0.88 -11.47
CA LEU A 150 -17.20 1.56 -11.13
C LEU A 150 -18.08 1.62 -12.37
N TYR A 151 -19.33 1.23 -12.22
CA TYR A 151 -20.32 1.26 -13.28
C TYR A 151 -21.51 2.11 -12.82
N LEU A 152 -21.80 3.18 -13.55
CA LEU A 152 -22.80 4.17 -13.16
C LEU A 152 -23.64 4.61 -14.36
N LEU A 153 -24.86 5.05 -14.05
CA LEU A 153 -25.71 5.74 -15.01
C LEU A 153 -25.23 7.18 -15.16
N ASN A 154 -24.87 7.57 -16.38
CA ASN A 154 -24.50 8.93 -16.75
C ASN A 154 -25.67 9.59 -17.47
N ILE A 155 -26.19 10.65 -16.87
CA ILE A 155 -27.24 11.50 -17.43
C ILE A 155 -26.56 12.74 -17.99
N VAL A 156 -26.45 12.81 -19.31
CA VAL A 156 -25.89 13.99 -20.00
C VAL A 156 -27.04 14.91 -20.38
N THR A 157 -27.00 16.13 -19.85
CA THR A 157 -27.95 17.19 -20.22
C THR A 157 -27.25 18.15 -21.16
N GLU A 158 -27.60 18.09 -22.45
CA GLU A 158 -27.11 19.06 -23.42
C GLU A 158 -28.02 20.31 -23.40
N PRO A 159 -27.46 21.51 -23.18
CA PRO A 159 -28.23 22.73 -23.35
C PRO A 159 -28.47 22.96 -24.85
N ASN A 160 -29.74 23.01 -25.26
CA ASN A 160 -30.09 23.41 -26.62
C ASN A 160 -29.63 24.85 -26.86
N GLU A 161 -28.74 25.08 -27.84
CA GLU A 161 -28.28 26.42 -28.25
C GLU A 161 -29.33 27.22 -29.05
N SER A 162 -30.58 26.76 -29.14
CA SER A 162 -31.65 27.50 -29.81
C SER A 162 -32.31 28.50 -28.88
N LYS A 163 -31.73 29.71 -28.82
CA LYS A 163 -32.48 30.93 -28.45
C LYS A 163 -33.57 31.16 -29.49
N ASN A 164 -34.77 30.60 -29.33
CA ASN A 164 -35.99 31.15 -29.90
C ASN A 164 -37.23 30.75 -29.10
N LYS A 165 -38.18 31.70 -29.09
CA LYS A 165 -39.26 31.93 -28.14
C LYS A 165 -40.25 30.77 -27.98
N ALA A 166 -40.71 30.60 -26.74
CA ALA A 166 -42.05 30.15 -26.35
C ALA A 166 -42.56 28.85 -26.99
N SER A 167 -42.00 27.71 -26.58
CA SER A 167 -42.61 26.38 -26.60
C SER A 167 -41.75 25.46 -25.72
N GLU A 168 -42.36 24.50 -25.04
CA GLU A 168 -41.82 23.69 -23.95
C GLU A 168 -40.33 23.27 -24.09
N SER A 169 -39.55 23.57 -23.05
CA SER A 169 -38.12 23.26 -22.95
C SER A 169 -37.88 21.76 -22.72
N ASN A 170 -38.10 20.94 -23.74
CA ASN A 170 -37.62 19.56 -23.73
C ASN A 170 -36.10 19.56 -23.97
N ASN A 171 -35.34 19.74 -22.87
CA ASN A 171 -33.92 19.43 -22.86
C ASN A 171 -33.76 17.96 -23.29
N LYS A 172 -32.90 17.70 -24.28
CA LYS A 172 -32.62 16.34 -24.72
C LYS A 172 -31.74 15.66 -23.67
N VAL A 173 -32.36 14.84 -22.82
CA VAL A 173 -31.68 14.04 -21.81
C VAL A 173 -31.25 12.73 -22.46
N THR A 174 -29.94 12.46 -22.49
CA THR A 174 -29.41 11.18 -22.96
C THR A 174 -28.89 10.39 -21.76
N GLU A 175 -29.45 9.21 -21.56
CA GLU A 175 -29.04 8.26 -20.53
C GLU A 175 -28.06 7.25 -21.14
N SER A 176 -26.85 7.18 -20.60
CA SER A 176 -25.83 6.21 -21.04
C SER A 176 -25.12 5.63 -19.83
N TYR A 177 -24.67 4.39 -19.90
CA TYR A 177 -23.92 3.78 -18.81
C TYR A 177 -22.42 3.97 -19.02
N LYS A 178 -21.74 4.51 -18.01
CA LYS A 178 -20.30 4.76 -18.04
C LYS A 178 -19.59 3.77 -17.13
N THR A 179 -18.60 3.09 -17.70
CA THR A 179 -17.70 2.20 -16.95
C THR A 179 -16.38 2.91 -16.71
N PHE A 180 -15.94 2.89 -15.48
CA PHE A 180 -14.68 3.45 -15.02
C PHE A 180 -13.71 2.32 -14.74
N SER A 181 -12.52 2.34 -15.35
CA SER A 181 -11.51 1.28 -15.17
C SER A 181 -10.54 1.58 -14.03
N TYR A 182 -10.07 0.54 -13.35
CA TYR A 182 -9.01 0.62 -12.35
C TYR A 182 -7.73 1.24 -12.93
N LYS A 183 -7.21 2.29 -12.29
CA LYS A 183 -6.13 3.14 -12.82
C LYS A 183 -4.72 2.59 -12.57
N ASP A 184 -4.54 1.79 -11.52
CA ASP A 184 -3.22 1.30 -11.16
C ASP A 184 -2.82 0.08 -12.00
N MET A 185 -1.52 -0.09 -12.23
CA MET A 185 -0.99 -1.25 -12.96
C MET A 185 -0.83 -2.47 -12.06
N GLU A 186 -0.60 -2.25 -10.78
CA GLU A 186 -0.35 -3.31 -9.81
C GLU A 186 -1.65 -3.96 -9.34
N LYS A 187 -1.59 -5.27 -9.16
CA LYS A 187 -2.66 -6.04 -8.54
C LYS A 187 -2.85 -5.58 -7.10
N SER A 188 -4.09 -5.25 -6.74
CA SER A 188 -4.46 -4.86 -5.39
C SER A 188 -5.69 -5.62 -4.93
N THR A 189 -6.01 -5.48 -3.65
CA THR A 189 -7.28 -5.93 -3.09
C THR A 189 -8.05 -4.71 -2.58
N TYR A 190 -9.35 -4.63 -2.87
CA TYR A 190 -10.21 -3.60 -2.28
C TYR A 190 -10.34 -3.84 -0.76
N ASP A 191 -9.86 -2.90 0.06
CA ASP A 191 -9.89 -2.97 1.53
C ASP A 191 -11.15 -2.31 2.09
N ASP A 192 -11.55 -1.17 1.51
CA ASP A 192 -12.68 -0.38 1.97
C ASP A 192 -13.20 0.50 0.81
N ILE A 193 -14.51 0.71 0.75
CA ILE A 193 -15.18 1.52 -0.27
C ILE A 193 -16.14 2.46 0.46
N LYS A 194 -15.89 3.76 0.35
CA LYS A 194 -16.71 4.78 1.01
C LYS A 194 -17.35 5.70 0.00
N ILE A 195 -18.67 5.84 0.08
CA ILE A 195 -19.43 6.83 -0.65
C ILE A 195 -19.52 8.08 0.24
N ILE A 196 -19.01 9.20 -0.26
CA ILE A 196 -19.04 10.48 0.43
C ILE A 196 -20.05 11.35 -0.31
N GLY A 197 -21.16 11.66 0.37
CA GLY A 197 -22.20 12.54 -0.11
C GLY A 197 -22.22 13.85 0.66
N THR A 198 -22.46 14.96 -0.04
CA THR A 198 -22.95 16.21 0.57
C THR A 198 -24.47 16.30 0.34
N ASP A 199 -25.19 17.04 1.18
CA ASP A 199 -26.65 17.26 1.04
C ASP A 199 -27.08 17.72 -0.37
N THR A 200 -26.16 18.32 -1.13
CA THR A 200 -26.33 18.80 -2.51
C THR A 200 -26.09 17.76 -3.61
N ARG A 201 -26.21 16.45 -3.33
CA ARG A 201 -26.00 15.34 -4.28
C ARG A 201 -24.59 15.27 -4.89
N GLN A 202 -23.59 15.85 -4.23
CA GLN A 202 -22.20 15.68 -4.64
C GLN A 202 -21.69 14.34 -4.13
N PHE A 203 -21.53 13.36 -5.03
CA PHE A 203 -21.03 12.04 -4.70
C PHE A 203 -19.55 11.92 -5.07
N LYS A 204 -18.73 11.62 -4.07
CA LYS A 204 -17.34 11.17 -4.25
C LYS A 204 -17.27 9.72 -3.81
N VAL A 205 -16.71 8.84 -4.63
CA VAL A 205 -16.46 7.45 -4.24
C VAL A 205 -14.98 7.31 -3.93
N ASN A 206 -14.71 6.82 -2.74
CA ASN A 206 -13.37 6.62 -2.23
C ASN A 206 -13.07 5.12 -2.18
N PHE A 207 -12.13 4.69 -3.01
CA PHE A 207 -11.62 3.33 -3.06
C PHE A 207 -10.30 3.26 -2.29
N LYS A 208 -10.26 2.43 -1.26
CA LYS A 208 -9.05 2.11 -0.52
C LYS A 208 -8.57 0.74 -0.95
N TYR A 209 -7.38 0.70 -1.54
CA TYR A 209 -6.74 -0.54 -1.96
C TYR A 209 -5.64 -0.94 -0.99
N ARG A 210 -5.44 -2.24 -0.92
CA ARG A 210 -4.38 -2.90 -0.18
C ARG A 210 -3.46 -3.62 -1.17
N PHE A 211 -2.20 -3.20 -1.22
CA PHE A 211 -1.15 -3.83 -1.99
C PHE A 211 -0.25 -4.62 -1.06
N GLN A 212 -0.10 -5.92 -1.32
CA GLN A 212 0.91 -6.73 -0.64
C GLN A 212 2.27 -6.41 -1.23
N ARG A 213 3.20 -5.99 -0.38
CA ARG A 213 4.57 -5.61 -0.75
C ARG A 213 5.54 -6.40 0.11
N ASN A 214 5.75 -7.64 -0.28
CA ASN A 214 6.78 -8.48 0.32
C ASN A 214 8.15 -8.03 -0.22
N PRO A 215 9.23 -8.14 0.57
CA PRO A 215 10.57 -7.81 0.12
C PRO A 215 10.97 -8.53 -1.16
N ILE A 216 11.46 -7.79 -2.15
CA ILE A 216 12.01 -8.35 -3.38
C ILE A 216 13.50 -8.04 -3.50
N ILE A 217 14.21 -8.80 -4.34
CA ILE A 217 15.61 -8.52 -4.66
C ILE A 217 15.71 -7.08 -5.19
N GLY A 218 16.65 -6.31 -4.62
CA GLY A 218 16.81 -4.88 -4.88
C GLY A 218 16.17 -3.96 -3.83
N ASP A 219 15.31 -4.48 -2.94
CA ASP A 219 14.77 -3.69 -1.85
C ASP A 219 15.84 -3.34 -0.81
N LYS A 220 15.67 -2.16 -0.21
CA LYS A 220 16.62 -1.59 0.73
C LYS A 220 16.20 -1.84 2.16
N PHE A 221 17.15 -2.33 2.95
CA PHE A 221 17.04 -2.50 4.38
C PHE A 221 18.09 -1.63 5.08
N SER A 222 17.86 -1.33 6.35
CA SER A 222 18.84 -0.62 7.16
C SER A 222 18.73 -1.02 8.62
N SER A 223 19.89 -1.15 9.29
CA SER A 223 19.96 -1.33 10.73
C SER A 223 19.67 -0.02 11.47
N ARG A 224 19.77 0.00 12.81
CA ARG A 224 19.69 1.23 13.60
C ARG A 224 21.03 1.97 13.74
N HIS A 225 22.06 1.54 13.01
CA HIS A 225 23.42 2.07 13.10
C HIS A 225 23.88 2.71 11.79
N GLY A 226 22.95 3.06 10.89
CA GLY A 226 23.29 3.66 9.60
C GLY A 226 23.99 2.70 8.64
N GLN A 227 23.75 1.40 8.80
CA GLN A 227 24.18 0.38 7.85
C GLN A 227 23.01 0.02 6.95
N LYS A 228 23.00 0.62 5.75
CA LYS A 228 22.07 0.26 4.69
C LYS A 228 22.58 -1.02 4.02
N GLY A 229 21.66 -1.80 3.48
CA GLY A 229 22.01 -2.82 2.51
C GLY A 229 20.87 -3.13 1.57
N VAL A 230 21.20 -3.75 0.45
CA VAL A 230 20.24 -4.16 -0.58
C VAL A 230 20.07 -5.67 -0.49
N LEU A 231 18.82 -6.13 -0.48
CA LEU A 231 18.52 -7.56 -0.58
C LEU A 231 19.04 -8.09 -1.93
N SER A 232 20.10 -8.89 -1.91
CA SER A 232 20.70 -9.44 -3.13
C SER A 232 20.09 -10.78 -3.51
N VAL A 233 19.86 -11.64 -2.54
CA VAL A 233 19.32 -12.99 -2.77
C VAL A 233 18.57 -13.49 -1.55
N LEU A 234 17.52 -14.28 -1.82
CA LEU A 234 16.84 -15.10 -0.83
C LEU A 234 17.52 -16.47 -0.82
N TRP A 235 18.23 -16.80 0.25
CA TRP A 235 19.03 -18.02 0.35
C TRP A 235 18.23 -19.16 1.00
N PRO A 236 18.20 -20.38 0.41
CA PRO A 236 17.48 -21.52 0.99
C PRO A 236 17.94 -21.84 2.41
N GLN A 237 17.01 -22.24 3.29
CA GLN A 237 17.32 -22.47 4.70
C GLN A 237 18.31 -23.63 4.90
N GLU A 238 18.19 -24.67 4.07
CA GLU A 238 19.06 -25.84 4.02
C GLU A 238 20.53 -25.50 3.72
N ASP A 239 20.76 -24.42 2.98
CA ASP A 239 22.10 -23.97 2.60
C ASP A 239 22.64 -22.87 3.54
N MET A 240 21.83 -22.39 4.50
CA MET A 240 22.26 -21.37 5.46
C MET A 240 23.26 -21.96 6.47
N PRO A 241 24.29 -21.18 6.87
CA PRO A 241 25.14 -21.58 7.99
C PRO A 241 24.31 -21.67 9.28
N PHE A 242 24.63 -22.64 10.12
CA PHE A 242 23.96 -22.86 11.40
C PHE A 242 24.99 -23.02 12.52
N THR A 243 24.60 -22.66 13.74
CA THR A 243 25.42 -22.90 14.94
C THR A 243 25.31 -24.36 15.38
N GLU A 244 26.17 -24.81 16.31
CA GLU A 244 26.09 -26.16 16.90
C GLU A 244 24.72 -26.46 17.55
N GLU A 245 24.01 -25.43 17.99
CA GLU A 245 22.65 -25.52 18.55
C GLU A 245 21.54 -25.54 17.47
N GLY A 246 21.90 -25.41 16.19
CA GLY A 246 20.97 -25.39 15.06
C GLY A 246 20.35 -24.03 14.75
N LEU A 247 20.89 -22.92 15.28
CA LEU A 247 20.39 -21.58 14.99
C LEU A 247 20.90 -21.10 13.62
N THR A 248 19.97 -20.89 12.69
CA THR A 248 20.24 -20.29 11.37
C THR A 248 19.95 -18.79 11.40
N PRO A 249 20.79 -17.92 10.80
CA PRO A 249 20.54 -16.49 10.77
C PRO A 249 19.38 -16.14 9.83
N ASP A 250 18.72 -15.02 10.11
CA ASP A 250 17.71 -14.43 9.21
C ASP A 250 18.37 -13.58 8.13
N VAL A 251 19.48 -12.93 8.47
CA VAL A 251 20.23 -12.02 7.58
C VAL A 251 21.73 -12.31 7.72
N ILE A 252 22.43 -12.39 6.59
CA ILE A 252 23.90 -12.39 6.56
C ILE A 252 24.35 -11.04 6.00
N ILE A 253 25.29 -10.43 6.73
CA ILE A 253 26.00 -9.22 6.29
C ILE A 253 27.49 -9.51 6.21
N ASN A 254 28.16 -8.84 5.29
CA ASN A 254 29.58 -8.99 5.09
C ASN A 254 30.39 -8.36 6.24
N PRO A 255 31.44 -9.01 6.75
CA PRO A 255 32.35 -8.41 7.73
C PRO A 255 32.98 -7.11 7.22
N HIS A 256 33.20 -6.94 5.92
CA HIS A 256 33.73 -5.70 5.36
C HIS A 256 32.81 -4.48 5.55
N ALA A 257 31.54 -4.68 5.90
CA ALA A 257 30.61 -3.61 6.28
C ALA A 257 30.94 -3.00 7.65
N ILE A 258 31.74 -3.68 8.48
CA ILE A 258 32.14 -3.27 9.82
C ILE A 258 33.68 -3.31 9.87
N PRO A 259 34.37 -2.16 9.75
CA PRO A 259 35.83 -2.11 9.77
C PRO A 259 36.43 -2.47 11.13
#